data_AF-A0A6I1C1N9-F1
#
_entry.id   AF-A0A6I1C1N9-F1
#
_cell.length_a   1.000
_cell.length_b   1.000
_cell.length_c   1.000
_cell.angle_alpha   90.00
_cell.angle_beta   90.00
_cell.angle_gamma   90.00
#
_symmetry.space_group_name_H-M   'P 1'
#
loop_
_entity.id
_entity.type
_entity.pdbx_description
1 polymer ?
#
loop_
_entity_poly.entity_id
_entity_poly.type
_entity_poly.pdbx_seq_one_letter_code
_entity_poly.pdbx_strand_id
1 'polypeptide(L)'
;MALSHFAYPKFGTHTVISIVSFILGVASLAASFHMPDHYGTAPEPDELGTRIVRIWGLESIDCDGNLPQRRLPSSDIECTVYRNDRRVHVTIHADDSNRLGLYDTDGKALKPVGKD
;
A
#
# COMPACT_ATOMS: atom_id res chain seq x y z
N MET A 1 13.48 -63.95 15.36
CA MET A 1 12.10 -63.42 15.46
C MET A 1 11.40 -64.10 16.62
N ALA A 2 10.58 -63.34 17.35
CA ALA A 2 9.73 -63.71 18.49
C ALA A 2 10.45 -64.01 19.84
N LEU A 3 10.27 -63.15 20.84
CA LEU A 3 9.31 -63.38 21.94
C LEU A 3 9.38 -62.25 22.98
N SER A 4 8.19 -61.73 23.24
CA SER A 4 7.74 -60.77 24.24
C SER A 4 8.15 -61.09 25.67
N HIS A 5 8.59 -60.07 26.43
CA HIS A 5 8.48 -60.06 27.89
C HIS A 5 7.83 -58.77 28.37
N PHE A 6 6.61 -58.96 28.87
CA PHE A 6 5.82 -58.06 29.70
C PHE A 6 6.65 -57.43 30.82
N ALA A 7 6.64 -56.10 30.91
CA ALA A 7 6.95 -55.39 32.14
C ALA A 7 5.65 -54.78 32.68
N TYR A 8 5.10 -55.37 33.74
CA TYR A 8 4.00 -54.80 34.51
C TYR A 8 4.51 -53.67 35.42
N PRO A 9 3.66 -52.66 35.71
CA PRO A 9 4.05 -51.40 36.34
C PRO A 9 4.15 -51.50 37.87
N LYS A 10 5.11 -50.78 38.46
CA LYS A 10 5.18 -50.52 39.89
C LYS A 10 4.35 -49.26 40.19
N PHE A 11 3.13 -49.44 40.68
CA PHE A 11 2.27 -48.37 41.19
C PHE A 11 2.84 -47.85 42.52
N GLY A 12 3.20 -46.57 42.55
CA GLY A 12 3.68 -45.86 43.74
C GLY A 12 3.19 -44.43 43.73
N THR A 13 1.97 -44.22 44.26
CA THR A 13 1.63 -43.12 45.18
C THR A 13 2.30 -41.76 44.95
N HIS A 14 1.94 -41.05 43.88
CA HIS A 14 2.10 -39.58 43.79
C HIS A 14 0.83 -38.89 43.28
N THR A 15 -0.32 -39.55 43.40
CA THR A 15 -1.65 -39.11 42.94
C THR A 15 -2.30 -38.01 43.79
N VAL A 16 -1.57 -37.33 44.69
CA VAL A 16 -2.17 -36.35 45.63
C VAL A 16 -1.47 -34.97 45.63
N ILE A 17 -0.32 -34.79 44.97
CA ILE A 17 0.21 -33.44 44.68
C ILE A 17 -0.36 -32.98 43.34
N SER A 18 -1.69 -33.09 43.29
CA SER A 18 -2.53 -32.70 42.18
C SER A 18 -3.05 -31.31 42.53
N ILE A 19 -2.97 -30.41 41.55
CA ILE A 19 -3.93 -29.32 41.31
C ILE A 19 -3.62 -27.93 41.91
N VAL A 20 -2.83 -27.74 42.97
CA VAL A 20 -2.74 -26.39 43.60
C VAL A 20 -1.75 -25.42 42.93
N SER A 21 -0.80 -25.88 42.10
CA SER A 21 0.25 -25.00 41.56
C SER A 21 0.09 -24.58 40.09
N PHE A 22 -1.04 -24.88 39.44
CA PHE A 22 -1.30 -24.54 38.03
C PHE A 22 -2.11 -23.24 37.84
N ILE A 23 -2.19 -22.37 38.85
CA ILE A 23 -2.97 -21.10 38.82
C ILE A 23 -2.10 -19.89 38.40
N LEU A 24 -0.90 -20.10 37.86
CA LEU A 24 0.11 -19.05 37.66
C LEU A 24 0.55 -18.88 36.19
N GLY A 25 -0.38 -18.97 35.23
CA GLY A 25 0.03 -19.03 33.82
C GLY A 25 -0.96 -18.58 32.76
N VAL A 26 -1.90 -17.66 33.04
CA VAL A 26 -2.70 -17.05 31.97
C VAL A 26 -2.95 -15.56 32.22
N ALA A 27 -1.88 -14.79 32.30
CA ALA A 27 -1.93 -13.35 32.09
C ALA A 27 -1.27 -13.04 30.74
N SER A 28 -1.98 -12.28 29.91
CA SER A 28 -1.45 -11.53 28.75
C SER A 28 -1.41 -12.25 27.39
N LEU A 29 -2.55 -12.33 26.70
CA LEU A 29 -2.62 -12.22 25.23
C LEU A 29 -3.99 -11.66 24.80
N ALA A 30 -4.34 -10.46 25.26
CA ALA A 30 -5.51 -9.70 24.77
C ALA A 30 -5.10 -8.49 23.92
N ALA A 31 -4.00 -8.62 23.17
CA ALA A 31 -3.46 -7.53 22.34
C ALA A 31 -3.07 -8.05 20.95
N SER A 32 -3.97 -8.74 20.25
CA SER A 32 -3.68 -9.14 18.86
C SER A 32 -4.90 -9.26 17.93
N PHE A 33 -6.02 -8.64 18.26
CA PHE A 33 -7.09 -8.42 17.27
C PHE A 33 -7.59 -6.97 17.31
N HIS A 34 -6.66 -6.02 17.36
CA HIS A 34 -6.82 -4.83 16.55
C HIS A 34 -5.88 -5.04 15.36
N MET A 35 -6.28 -5.96 14.48
CA MET A 35 -5.71 -5.99 13.14
C MET A 35 -6.12 -4.63 12.56
N PRO A 36 -5.18 -3.72 12.23
CA PRO A 36 -5.55 -2.62 11.38
C PRO A 36 -6.19 -3.28 10.17
N ASP A 37 -7.40 -2.88 9.84
CA ASP A 37 -8.00 -3.12 8.54
C ASP A 37 -7.10 -2.44 7.49
N HIS A 38 -5.92 -3.00 7.27
CA HIS A 38 -5.29 -3.00 5.96
C HIS A 38 -6.15 -3.96 5.15
N TYR A 39 -7.36 -3.49 4.80
CA TYR A 39 -7.91 -3.81 3.50
C TYR A 39 -6.76 -3.51 2.55
N GLY A 40 -6.08 -4.57 2.13
CA GLY A 40 -5.40 -4.61 0.85
C GLY A 40 -6.49 -4.47 -0.20
N THR A 41 -7.09 -3.28 -0.28
CA THR A 41 -7.61 -2.76 -1.52
C THR A 41 -6.43 -2.91 -2.45
N ALA A 42 -6.52 -3.83 -3.40
CA ALA A 42 -5.63 -3.80 -4.56
C ALA A 42 -5.53 -2.32 -4.95
N PRO A 43 -4.32 -1.73 -5.08
CA PRO A 43 -4.19 -0.30 -5.30
C PRO A 43 -5.16 0.06 -6.40
N GLU A 44 -6.13 0.91 -6.06
CA GLU A 44 -7.12 1.38 -7.02
C GLU A 44 -6.34 1.79 -8.26
N PRO A 45 -6.66 1.27 -9.46
CA PRO A 45 -5.78 1.40 -10.62
C PRO A 45 -5.39 2.86 -10.75
N ASP A 46 -4.11 3.17 -10.49
CA ASP A 46 -3.68 4.53 -10.16
C ASP A 46 -4.35 5.51 -11.11
N GLU A 47 -5.11 6.47 -10.59
CA GLU A 47 -5.71 7.47 -11.45
C GLU A 47 -4.59 8.20 -12.22
N LEU A 48 -4.88 8.60 -13.47
CA LEU A 48 -3.91 9.29 -14.30
C LEU A 48 -3.35 10.52 -13.58
N GLY A 49 -4.20 11.27 -12.89
CA GLY A 49 -3.82 12.41 -12.04
C GLY A 49 -2.81 12.00 -10.97
N THR A 50 -3.09 10.93 -10.22
CA THR A 50 -2.19 10.40 -9.17
C THR A 50 -0.84 9.99 -9.73
N ARG A 51 -0.80 9.35 -10.91
CA ARG A 51 0.47 9.01 -11.57
C ARG A 51 1.25 10.24 -11.96
N ILE A 52 0.59 11.26 -12.52
CA ILE A 52 1.24 12.51 -12.92
C ILE A 52 1.83 13.21 -11.69
N VAL A 53 1.05 13.35 -10.63
CA VAL A 53 1.48 13.96 -9.36
C VAL A 53 2.75 13.27 -8.86
N ARG A 54 2.78 11.93 -8.88
CA ARG A 54 3.93 11.15 -8.45
C ARG A 54 5.15 11.28 -9.36
N ILE A 55 4.97 11.20 -10.68
CA ILE A 55 6.08 11.23 -11.67
C ILE A 55 6.75 12.61 -11.70
N TRP A 56 5.97 13.68 -11.58
CA TRP A 56 6.49 15.06 -11.61
C TRP A 56 6.74 15.65 -10.21
N GLY A 57 6.46 14.90 -9.13
CA GLY A 57 6.64 15.37 -7.75
C GLY A 57 5.85 16.65 -7.51
N LEU A 58 4.55 16.58 -7.79
CA LEU A 58 3.58 17.63 -7.54
C LEU A 58 2.86 17.32 -6.22
N GLU A 59 2.19 18.32 -5.65
CA GLU A 59 1.30 18.14 -4.50
C GLU A 59 -0.09 17.71 -4.97
N SER A 60 -0.61 18.37 -6.00
CA SER A 60 -1.89 18.06 -6.61
C SER A 60 -1.97 18.57 -8.05
N ILE A 61 -2.96 18.06 -8.77
CA ILE A 61 -3.30 18.48 -10.12
C ILE A 61 -4.81 18.66 -10.24
N ASP A 62 -5.23 19.74 -10.88
CA ASP A 62 -6.61 20.07 -11.14
C ASP A 62 -6.77 20.40 -12.63
N CYS A 63 -7.64 19.69 -13.33
CA CYS A 63 -7.88 19.85 -14.77
C CYS A 63 -9.35 20.14 -15.06
N ASP A 64 -10.07 20.76 -14.10
CA ASP A 64 -11.49 21.08 -14.19
C ASP A 64 -12.37 19.86 -14.53
N GLY A 65 -11.97 18.67 -14.07
CA GLY A 65 -12.67 17.41 -14.33
C GLY A 65 -12.49 16.81 -15.73
N ASN A 66 -11.69 17.42 -16.60
CA ASN A 66 -11.47 16.93 -17.97
C ASN A 66 -10.42 15.81 -18.05
N LEU A 67 -9.67 15.57 -16.97
CA LEU A 67 -8.62 14.55 -16.97
C LEU A 67 -9.21 13.13 -16.96
N PRO A 68 -8.94 12.29 -17.97
CA PRO A 68 -9.42 10.92 -17.96
C PRO A 68 -8.75 10.11 -16.84
N GLN A 69 -9.52 9.34 -16.08
CA GLN A 69 -8.99 8.62 -14.92
C GLN A 69 -8.00 7.49 -15.28
N ARG A 70 -8.22 6.77 -16.39
CA ARG A 70 -7.46 5.54 -16.70
C ARG A 70 -6.72 5.55 -18.04
N ARG A 71 -7.06 6.46 -18.93
CA ARG A 71 -6.52 6.54 -20.29
C ARG A 71 -5.74 7.83 -20.46
N LEU A 72 -4.79 7.83 -21.39
CA LEU A 72 -4.16 9.07 -21.82
C LEU A 72 -5.20 9.99 -22.48
N PRO A 73 -5.05 11.31 -22.34
CA PRO A 73 -5.92 12.25 -23.00
C PRO A 73 -5.73 12.18 -24.52
N SER A 74 -6.83 12.28 -25.27
CA SER A 74 -6.81 12.27 -26.75
C SER A 74 -6.44 13.63 -27.35
N SER A 75 -6.40 14.67 -26.53
CA SER A 75 -6.10 16.04 -26.89
C SER A 75 -5.39 16.73 -25.74
N ASP A 76 -4.86 17.91 -25.99
CA ASP A 76 -4.25 18.74 -24.96
C ASP A 76 -5.29 19.11 -23.91
N ILE A 77 -4.90 18.98 -22.64
CA ILE A 77 -5.73 19.36 -21.50
C ILE A 77 -4.97 20.40 -20.69
N GLU A 78 -5.60 21.56 -20.51
CA GLU A 78 -5.10 22.57 -19.60
C GLU A 78 -5.41 22.17 -18.16
N CYS A 79 -4.39 22.24 -17.32
CA CYS A 79 -4.47 21.89 -15.91
C CYS A 79 -3.71 22.92 -15.07
N THR A 80 -4.10 23.00 -13.82
CA THR A 80 -3.43 23.72 -12.78
C THR A 80 -2.73 22.70 -11.87
N VAL A 81 -1.42 22.79 -11.74
CA VAL A 81 -0.64 21.96 -10.82
C VAL A 81 -0.15 22.79 -9.63
N TYR A 82 -0.01 22.12 -8.49
CA TYR A 82 0.51 22.71 -7.26
C TYR A 82 1.86 22.07 -6.93
N ARG A 83 2.87 22.91 -6.69
CA ARG A 83 4.23 22.46 -6.36
C ARG A 83 4.92 23.48 -5.46
N ASN A 84 5.30 23.08 -4.25
CA ASN A 84 5.95 23.94 -3.27
C ASN A 84 5.12 25.22 -3.01
N ASP A 85 3.82 25.07 -2.74
CA ASP A 85 2.86 26.17 -2.56
C ASP A 85 2.67 27.09 -3.79
N ARG A 86 3.26 26.76 -4.94
CA ARG A 86 3.10 27.52 -6.18
C ARG A 86 2.08 26.85 -7.08
N ARG A 87 1.12 27.65 -7.53
CA ARG A 87 0.19 27.29 -8.58
C ARG A 87 0.85 27.54 -9.94
N VAL A 88 0.85 26.55 -10.82
CA VAL A 88 1.41 26.64 -12.17
C VAL A 88 0.39 26.12 -13.17
N HIS A 89 0.15 26.88 -14.24
CA HIS A 89 -0.66 26.42 -15.36
C HIS A 89 0.20 25.57 -16.28
N VAL A 90 -0.31 24.41 -16.64
CA VAL A 90 0.37 23.43 -17.49
C VAL A 90 -0.59 22.82 -18.49
N THR A 91 -0.04 22.33 -19.58
CA THR A 91 -0.75 21.54 -20.58
C THR A 91 -0.28 20.10 -20.48
N ILE A 92 -1.22 19.18 -20.30
CA ILE A 92 -0.97 17.75 -20.45
C ILE A 92 -1.18 17.41 -21.92
N HIS A 93 -0.16 16.83 -22.54
CA HIS A 93 -0.21 16.33 -23.90
C HIS A 93 0.25 14.88 -23.94
N ALA A 94 -0.46 14.04 -24.69
CA ALA A 94 -0.05 12.68 -25.00
C ALA A 94 0.35 12.60 -26.47
N ASP A 95 1.57 12.15 -26.74
CA ASP A 95 2.05 11.98 -28.10
C ASP A 95 1.45 10.72 -28.76
N ASP A 96 1.65 10.59 -30.08
CA ASP A 96 1.23 9.43 -30.87
C ASP A 96 1.87 8.10 -30.40
N SER A 97 2.95 8.19 -29.60
CA SER A 97 3.64 7.05 -28.99
C SER A 97 3.12 6.70 -27.59
N ASN A 98 1.95 7.24 -27.19
CA ASN A 98 1.36 7.06 -25.86
C ASN A 98 2.28 7.51 -24.72
N ARG A 99 3.06 8.57 -24.91
CA ARG A 99 3.88 9.19 -23.88
C ARG A 99 3.23 10.49 -23.43
N LEU A 100 3.05 10.60 -22.11
CA LEU A 100 2.51 11.79 -21.50
C LEU A 100 3.62 12.78 -21.17
N GLY A 101 3.43 14.03 -21.57
CA GLY A 101 4.25 15.17 -21.18
C GLY A 101 3.41 16.22 -20.45
N LEU A 102 4.02 16.87 -19.48
CA LEU A 102 3.51 18.10 -18.86
C LEU A 102 4.34 19.26 -19.41
N TYR A 103 3.67 20.28 -19.93
CA TYR A 103 4.30 21.45 -20.52
C TYR A 103 3.86 22.71 -19.77
N ASP A 104 4.75 23.64 -19.53
CA ASP A 104 4.39 24.96 -18.97
C ASP A 104 3.75 25.86 -20.04
N THR A 105 3.33 27.07 -19.64
CA THR A 105 2.73 28.07 -20.53
C THR A 105 3.69 28.56 -21.63
N ASP A 106 4.99 28.37 -21.45
CA ASP A 106 6.02 28.72 -22.45
C ASP A 106 6.27 27.55 -23.43
N GLY A 107 5.52 26.44 -23.29
CA GLY A 107 5.66 25.23 -24.10
C GLY A 107 6.86 24.36 -23.71
N LYS A 108 7.50 24.60 -22.57
CA LYS A 108 8.63 23.80 -22.09
C LYS A 108 8.14 22.61 -21.28
N ALA A 109 8.70 21.44 -21.57
CA ALA A 109 8.39 20.23 -20.83
C ALA A 109 8.92 20.30 -19.39
N LEU A 110 8.05 20.07 -18.42
CA LEU A 110 8.43 19.86 -17.04
C LEU A 110 9.17 18.54 -16.91
N LYS A 111 10.30 18.56 -16.19
CA LYS A 111 11.08 17.36 -15.91
C LYS A 111 10.42 16.53 -14.80
N PRO A 112 10.27 15.21 -15.00
CA PRO A 112 9.94 14.28 -13.93
C PRO A 112 10.97 14.35 -12.80
N VAL A 113 10.56 14.02 -11.56
CA VAL A 113 11.52 13.93 -10.46
C VAL A 113 12.46 12.74 -10.66
N GLY A 114 13.73 12.91 -10.33
CA GLY A 114 14.76 11.86 -10.47
C GLY A 114 15.23 11.59 -11.91
N LYS A 115 14.82 12.41 -12.87
CA LYS A 115 15.35 12.43 -14.24
C LYS A 115 16.20 13.69 -14.40
N ASP A 116 17.50 13.57 -14.14
CA ASP A 116 18.52 14.58 -14.51
C ASP A 116 18.97 14.40 -15.96
#